data_AF-A0A843FAK0-F1
#
_entry.id   AF-A0A843FAK0-F1
#
_cell.length_a   1.000
_cell.length_b   1.000
_cell.length_c   1.000
_cell.angle_alpha   90.00
_cell.angle_beta   90.00
_cell.angle_gamma   90.00
#
_symmetry.space_group_name_H-M   'P 1'
#
loop_
_entity.id
_entity.type
_entity.pdbx_description
1 polymer ?
#
loop_
_entity_poly.entity_id
_entity_poly.type
_entity_poly.pdbx_seq_one_letter_code
_entity_poly.pdbx_strand_id
1 'polypeptide(L)'
;HHYLILDVKSEVEISIEDMLVYCWDACIRYWGENHSSNFDLWVMRHYLVEESTQNNEAIFNYKTVLRCGRSYENDVRVALSTLTRQNKRKIAINTIGVSGTIKSGISKFIDEDSIQ
;
A
#
# COMPACT_ATOMS: atom_id res chain seq x y z
N HIS A 1 14.56 -7.78 5.05
CA HIS A 1 13.35 -7.11 4.52
C HIS A 1 13.62 -5.64 4.28
N HIS A 2 12.86 -5.03 3.39
CA HIS A 2 12.72 -3.58 3.23
C HIS A 2 11.24 -3.21 3.38
N TYR A 3 10.99 -1.92 3.60
CA TYR A 3 9.68 -1.38 3.86
C TYR A 3 9.33 -0.35 2.80
N LEU A 4 8.27 -0.60 2.05
CA LEU A 4 7.65 0.34 1.13
C LEU A 4 6.67 1.19 1.93
N ILE A 5 6.77 2.51 1.79
CA ILE A 5 5.78 3.44 2.31
C ILE A 5 4.85 3.79 1.15
N LEU A 6 3.56 3.52 1.34
CA LEU A 6 2.53 3.66 0.33
C LEU A 6 1.57 4.77 0.72
N ASP A 7 1.19 5.57 -0.27
CA ASP A 7 0.05 6.47 -0.26
C ASP A 7 -1.07 5.80 -1.03
N VAL A 8 -2.18 5.52 -0.34
CA VAL A 8 -3.30 4.76 -0.88
C VAL A 8 -4.54 5.62 -0.85
N LYS A 9 -5.19 5.77 -2.00
CA LYS A 9 -6.46 6.47 -2.13
C LYS A 9 -7.53 5.51 -2.56
N SER A 10 -8.68 5.54 -1.88
CA SER A 10 -9.76 4.59 -2.11
C SER A 10 -11.13 5.25 -2.00
N GLU A 11 -12.09 4.77 -2.80
CA GLU A 11 -13.51 5.14 -2.70
C GLU A 11 -14.24 4.43 -1.53
N VAL A 12 -13.59 3.47 -0.88
CA VAL A 12 -14.15 2.66 0.22
C VAL A 12 -13.11 2.52 1.32
N GLU A 13 -13.58 2.41 2.56
CA GLU A 13 -12.73 2.11 3.70
C GLU A 13 -12.01 0.77 3.51
N ILE A 14 -10.71 0.73 3.80
CA ILE A 14 -9.85 -0.45 3.62
C ILE A 14 -9.35 -0.91 4.99
N SER A 15 -9.58 -2.18 5.33
CA SER A 15 -8.98 -2.81 6.51
C SER A 15 -7.53 -3.21 6.24
N ILE A 16 -6.76 -3.46 7.31
CA ILE A 16 -5.38 -3.94 7.15
C ILE A 16 -5.32 -5.29 6.43
N GLU A 17 -6.31 -6.16 6.65
CA GLU A 17 -6.45 -7.46 5.99
C GLU A 17 -6.76 -7.28 4.50
N ASP A 18 -7.70 -6.40 4.15
CA ASP A 18 -8.03 -6.12 2.75
C ASP A 18 -6.83 -5.52 2.00
N MET A 19 -6.10 -4.60 2.64
CA MET A 19 -4.90 -4.02 2.04
C MET A 19 -3.84 -5.08 1.74
N LEU A 20 -3.65 -6.06 2.62
CA LEU A 20 -2.75 -7.19 2.39
C LEU A 20 -3.22 -8.03 1.21
N VAL A 21 -4.52 -8.35 1.13
CA VAL A 21 -5.11 -9.08 0.00
C VAL A 21 -4.90 -8.33 -1.30
N TYR A 22 -5.12 -7.01 -1.33
CA TYR A 22 -4.94 -6.18 -2.52
C TYR A 22 -3.49 -6.14 -2.99
N CYS A 23 -2.53 -6.09 -2.06
CA CYS A 23 -1.11 -6.13 -2.40
C CYS A 23 -0.72 -7.47 -3.03
N TRP A 24 -1.20 -8.57 -2.45
CA TRP A 24 -0.96 -9.92 -2.99
C TRP A 24 -1.63 -10.12 -4.35
N ASP A 25 -2.90 -9.72 -4.49
CA ASP A 25 -3.65 -9.81 -5.74
C ASP A 25 -2.96 -9.03 -6.87
N ALA A 26 -2.48 -7.81 -6.61
CA ALA A 26 -1.71 -7.02 -7.57
C ALA A 26 -0.42 -7.73 -8.00
N CYS A 27 0.34 -8.26 -7.03
CA CYS A 27 1.61 -8.96 -7.30
C CYS A 27 1.39 -10.24 -8.10
N ILE A 28 0.43 -11.07 -7.70
CA ILE A 28 0.12 -12.34 -8.36
C ILE A 28 -0.39 -12.10 -9.79
N ARG A 29 -1.24 -11.10 -10.01
CA ARG A 29 -1.74 -10.78 -11.35
C ARG A 29 -0.64 -10.29 -12.30
N TYR A 30 0.29 -9.50 -11.79
CA TYR A 30 1.34 -8.92 -12.63
C TYR A 30 2.50 -9.89 -12.88
N TRP A 31 2.97 -10.57 -11.83
CA TRP A 31 4.18 -11.40 -11.86
C TRP A 31 3.92 -12.92 -11.87
N GLY A 32 2.69 -13.35 -11.57
CA GLY A 32 2.36 -14.75 -11.33
C GLY A 32 2.74 -15.24 -9.94
N GLU A 33 2.25 -16.43 -9.58
CA GLU A 33 2.40 -17.00 -8.23
C GLU A 33 3.86 -17.34 -7.90
N ASN A 34 4.61 -17.91 -8.84
CA ASN A 34 5.97 -18.38 -8.59
C ASN A 34 6.92 -17.23 -8.21
N HIS A 35 6.91 -16.13 -8.98
CA HIS A 35 7.78 -14.98 -8.70
C HIS A 35 7.33 -14.27 -7.42
N SER A 36 6.01 -14.04 -7.27
CA SER A 36 5.43 -13.36 -6.12
C SER A 36 5.64 -14.10 -4.80
N SER A 37 5.78 -15.42 -4.81
CA SER A 37 6.06 -16.22 -3.60
C SER A 37 7.32 -15.76 -2.85
N ASN A 38 8.28 -15.15 -3.55
CA ASN A 38 9.52 -14.65 -2.97
C ASN A 38 9.39 -13.27 -2.31
N PHE A 39 8.25 -12.60 -2.48
CA PHE A 39 8.10 -11.19 -2.09
C PHE A 39 7.92 -10.99 -0.59
N ASP A 40 7.54 -12.03 0.18
CA ASP A 40 7.37 -11.97 1.65
C ASP A 40 6.59 -10.70 2.10
N LEU A 41 5.43 -10.50 1.48
CA LEU A 41 4.60 -9.32 1.72
C LEU A 41 3.93 -9.39 3.09
N TRP A 42 4.04 -8.29 3.84
CA TRP A 42 3.31 -8.14 5.10
C TRP A 42 2.96 -6.67 5.35
N VAL A 43 1.68 -6.37 5.58
CA VAL A 43 1.27 -5.01 5.95
C VAL A 43 1.59 -4.80 7.43
N MET A 44 2.59 -3.96 7.72
CA MET A 44 3.05 -3.70 9.09
C MET A 44 2.17 -2.68 9.80
N ARG A 45 1.73 -1.65 9.07
CA ARG A 45 0.90 -0.54 9.56
C ARG A 45 0.02 -0.03 8.43
N HIS A 46 -1.20 0.37 8.76
CA HIS A 46 -2.15 0.99 7.84
C HIS A 46 -2.87 2.10 8.62
N TYR A 47 -2.65 3.34 8.22
CA TYR A 47 -3.17 4.52 8.92
C TYR A 47 -4.13 5.27 8.02
N LEU A 48 -5.33 5.57 8.51
CA LEU A 48 -6.20 6.55 7.88
C LEU A 48 -5.64 7.94 8.20
N VAL A 49 -5.37 8.72 7.15
CA VAL A 49 -4.83 10.08 7.29
C VAL A 49 -5.93 11.10 7.12
N GLU A 50 -6.81 10.88 6.14
CA GLU A 50 -7.88 11.81 5.84
C GLU A 50 -9.05 11.06 5.22
N GLU A 51 -10.24 11.38 5.69
CA GLU A 51 -11.48 11.11 4.97
C GLU A 51 -11.99 12.44 4.40
N SER A 52 -12.15 12.48 3.07
CA SER A 52 -12.67 13.65 2.37
C SER A 52 -13.84 13.26 1.48
N THR A 53 -14.70 14.22 1.12
CA THR A 53 -15.76 14.00 0.15
C THR A 53 -15.47 14.84 -1.09
N GLN A 54 -15.36 14.22 -2.25
CA GLN A 54 -15.28 14.90 -3.54
C GLN A 54 -16.41 14.44 -4.44
N ASN A 55 -17.14 15.37 -5.05
CA ASN A 55 -18.24 15.07 -5.97
C ASN A 55 -19.30 14.11 -5.37
N ASN A 56 -19.62 14.26 -4.09
CA ASN A 56 -20.50 13.36 -3.31
C ASN A 56 -20.01 11.90 -3.17
N GLU A 57 -18.73 11.63 -3.44
CA GLU A 57 -18.09 10.35 -3.20
C GLU A 57 -17.07 10.49 -2.05
N ALA A 58 -17.09 9.55 -1.10
CA ALA A 58 -16.10 9.48 -0.04
C ALA A 58 -14.75 9.02 -0.62
N ILE A 59 -13.68 9.71 -0.23
CA ILE A 59 -12.30 9.39 -0.58
C ILE A 59 -11.52 9.23 0.72
N PHE A 60 -11.03 8.03 0.94
CA PHE A 60 -10.19 7.65 2.06
C PHE A 60 -8.72 7.68 1.61
N ASN A 61 -7.92 8.48 2.31
CA ASN A 61 -6.48 8.59 2.10
C ASN A 61 -5.75 7.86 3.23
N TYR A 62 -4.89 6.91 2.87
CA TYR A 62 -4.13 6.11 3.82
C TYR A 62 -2.63 6.22 3.60
N LYS A 63 -1.88 6.07 4.70
CA LYS A 63 -0.45 5.77 4.65
C LYS A 63 -0.23 4.34 5.15
N THR A 64 0.41 3.52 4.32
CA THR A 64 0.62 2.10 4.61
C THR A 64 2.11 1.78 4.61
N VAL A 65 2.55 1.00 5.59
CA VAL A 65 3.90 0.44 5.65
C VAL A 65 3.84 -1.03 5.25
N LEU A 66 4.31 -1.33 4.04
CA LEU A 66 4.36 -2.69 3.50
C LEU A 66 5.77 -3.24 3.61
N ARG A 67 5.94 -4.37 4.29
CA ARG A 67 7.18 -5.16 4.27
C ARG A 67 7.24 -5.94 2.96
N CYS A 68 8.44 -6.00 2.38
CA CYS A 68 8.76 -6.93 1.31
C CYS A 68 10.16 -7.55 1.52
N GLY A 69 10.41 -8.65 0.80
CA GLY A 69 11.71 -9.26 0.63
C GLY A 69 12.72 -8.25 0.08
N ARG A 70 13.98 -8.37 0.50
CA ARG A 70 15.04 -7.52 -0.04
C ARG A 70 15.25 -7.81 -1.52
N SER A 71 15.48 -6.77 -2.30
CA SER A 71 15.70 -6.82 -3.76
C SER A 71 14.43 -7.04 -4.59
N TYR A 72 13.26 -7.08 -3.97
CA TYR A 72 11.96 -7.16 -4.66
C TYR A 72 11.16 -5.85 -4.57
N GLU A 73 11.78 -4.77 -4.11
CA GLU A 73 11.10 -3.48 -3.86
C GLU A 73 10.53 -2.89 -5.15
N ASN A 74 11.29 -3.01 -6.24
CA ASN A 74 10.87 -2.51 -7.55
C ASN A 74 9.77 -3.39 -8.16
N ASP A 75 9.88 -4.71 -8.02
CA ASP A 75 8.89 -5.66 -8.54
C ASP A 75 7.53 -5.43 -7.89
N VAL A 76 7.52 -5.30 -6.55
CA VAL A 76 6.31 -4.99 -5.78
C VAL A 76 5.78 -3.61 -6.15
N ARG A 77 6.64 -2.59 -6.27
CA ARG A 77 6.21 -1.23 -6.66
C ARG A 77 5.51 -1.23 -8.02
N VAL A 78 6.06 -1.93 -9.01
CA VAL A 78 5.47 -2.02 -10.36
C VAL A 78 4.12 -2.72 -10.28
N ALA A 79 4.01 -3.84 -9.57
CA ALA A 79 2.73 -4.54 -9.45
C ALA A 79 1.66 -3.66 -8.78
N LEU A 80 1.99 -2.98 -7.68
CA LEU A 80 1.06 -2.11 -6.96
C LEU A 80 0.56 -0.94 -7.82
N SER A 81 1.41 -0.36 -8.68
CA SER A 81 0.99 0.75 -9.55
C SER A 81 0.02 0.32 -10.66
N THR A 82 -0.07 -0.98 -10.97
CA THR A 82 -1.06 -1.51 -11.92
C THR A 82 -2.45 -1.70 -11.32
N LEU A 83 -2.56 -1.68 -9.98
CA LEU A 83 -3.84 -1.86 -9.33
C LEU A 83 -4.67 -0.58 -9.40
N THR A 84 -5.74 -0.62 -10.19
CA THR A 84 -6.64 0.52 -10.41
C THR A 84 -8.03 0.35 -9.80
N ARG A 85 -8.45 -0.91 -9.59
CA ARG A 85 -9.78 -1.23 -9.07
C ARG A 85 -9.77 -2.50 -8.23
N GLN A 86 -10.55 -2.48 -7.15
CA GLN A 86 -10.90 -3.65 -6.36
C GLN A 86 -12.42 -3.68 -6.17
N ASN A 87 -13.07 -4.81 -6.47
CA ASN A 87 -14.53 -4.95 -6.39
C ASN A 87 -15.32 -3.81 -7.06
N LYS A 88 -14.86 -3.37 -8.25
CA LYS A 88 -15.40 -2.24 -9.06
C LYS A 88 -15.18 -0.85 -8.47
N ARG A 89 -14.58 -0.72 -7.29
CA ARG A 89 -14.23 0.55 -6.63
C ARG A 89 -12.83 0.97 -7.03
N LYS A 90 -12.63 2.27 -7.24
CA LYS A 90 -11.32 2.80 -7.64
C LYS A 90 -10.38 2.80 -6.43
N ILE A 91 -9.17 2.33 -6.68
CA ILE A 91 -8.05 2.40 -5.73
C ILE A 91 -6.83 2.88 -6.50
N ALA A 92 -6.01 3.72 -5.87
CA ALA A 92 -4.72 4.13 -6.38
C ALA A 92 -3.68 3.93 -5.30
N ILE A 93 -2.61 3.19 -5.61
CA ILE A 93 -1.50 2.93 -4.70
C ILE A 93 -0.24 3.53 -5.29
N ASN A 94 0.35 4.50 -4.59
CA ASN A 94 1.61 5.12 -4.95
C ASN A 94 2.67 4.82 -3.88
N THR A 95 3.84 4.33 -4.28
CA THR A 95 4.97 4.22 -3.35
C THR A 95 5.66 5.57 -3.21
N ILE A 96 5.63 6.14 -2.00
CA ILE A 96 6.25 7.43 -1.68
C ILE A 96 7.68 7.29 -1.15
N GLY A 97 8.05 6.10 -0.68
CA GLY A 97 9.41 5.87 -0.16
C GLY A 97 9.73 4.40 0.06
N VAL A 98 11.03 4.14 0.22
CA VAL A 98 11.57 2.84 0.65
C VAL A 98 12.47 3.08 1.85
N SER A 99 12.38 2.21 2.86
CA SER A 99 13.20 2.29 4.05
C SER A 99 13.74 0.93 4.46
N GLY A 100 14.94 0.92 5.05
CA GLY A 100 15.52 -0.27 5.67
C GLY A 100 14.89 -0.64 7.01
N THR A 101 14.27 0.33 7.70
CA THR A 101 13.61 0.14 9.00
C THR A 101 12.25 0.82 9.03
N ILE A 102 11.32 0.25 9.80
CA ILE A 102 9.97 0.80 9.97
C ILE A 102 10.04 2.21 10.54
N LYS A 103 10.82 2.40 11.62
CA LYS A 103 10.96 3.69 12.31
C LYS A 103 11.43 4.80 11.38
N SER A 104 12.47 4.54 10.57
CA SER A 104 12.95 5.56 9.61
C SER A 104 11.98 5.80 8.46
N GLY A 105 11.13 4.83 8.11
CA GLY A 105 10.13 5.01 7.06
C GLY A 105 8.99 5.90 7.56
N ILE A 106 8.46 5.60 8.74
CA ILE A 106 7.42 6.40 9.38
C ILE A 106 7.92 7.83 9.57
N SER A 107 9.06 8.03 10.25
CA SER A 107 9.55 9.38 10.59
C SER A 107 9.86 10.29 9.41
N LYS A 108 10.03 9.74 8.19
CA LYS A 108 10.36 10.50 6.98
C LYS A 108 9.17 10.78 6.09
N PHE A 109 8.15 9.92 6.13
CA PHE A 109 7.10 9.88 5.12
C PHE A 109 5.68 9.88 5.71
N ILE A 110 5.55 9.74 7.02
CA ILE A 110 4.27 9.75 7.73
C ILE A 110 4.41 10.73 8.89
N ASP A 111 3.76 11.88 8.78
CA ASP A 111 3.67 12.83 9.88
C ASP A 111 2.67 12.29 10.91
N GLU A 112 3.12 11.99 12.12
CA GLU A 112 2.28 11.40 13.17
C GLU A 112 1.09 12.30 13.54
N ASP A 113 1.23 13.62 13.39
CA ASP A 113 0.17 14.61 13.62
C ASP A 113 -0.97 14.56 12.59
N SER A 114 -0.76 13.86 11.46
CA SER A 114 -1.74 13.75 10.37
C SER A 114 -2.56 12.46 10.40
N ILE A 115 -2.35 11.60 11.40
CA ILE A 115 -3.08 10.33 11.54
C ILE A 115 -4.35 10.58 12.36
N GLN A 116 -5.51 10.14 11.85
CA GLN A 116 -6.79 10.18 12.55
C GLN A 116 -7.04 8.91 13.38
#